data_AF-A0A249T4B4-F1
#
_entry.id   AF-A0A249T4B4-F1
#
_cell.length_a   1.000
_cell.length_b   1.000
_cell.length_c   1.000
_cell.angle_alpha   90.00
_cell.angle_beta   90.00
_cell.angle_gamma   90.00
#
_symmetry.space_group_name_H-M   'P 1'
#
loop_
_entity.id
_entity.type
_entity.pdbx_description
1 polymer ?
#
loop_
_entity_poly.entity_id
_entity_poly.type
_entity_poly.pdbx_seq_one_letter_code
_entity_poly.pdbx_strand_id
1 'polypeptide(L)'
;MKFTDEHIALLDEYMPIWVRLRDAHYVRNMEGRILETLQRIHNEALHVHFYNLWCNSCVAEMIRILYVNYEQFKAVRNVQQAKPEQTGSDKRNSRNKNA
;
A
#
# COMPACT_ATOMS: atom_id res chain seq x y z
N MET A 1 -1.77 -1.98 -9.60
CA MET A 1 -2.33 -1.82 -8.25
C MET A 1 -3.02 -0.48 -8.15
N LYS A 2 -4.29 -0.45 -7.76
CA LYS A 2 -5.05 0.79 -7.61
C LYS A 2 -6.00 0.66 -6.42
N PHE A 3 -5.71 1.36 -5.34
CA PHE A 3 -6.62 1.52 -4.22
C PHE A 3 -7.59 2.68 -4.50
N THR A 4 -8.89 2.45 -4.32
CA THR A 4 -9.92 3.51 -4.38
C THR A 4 -10.01 4.25 -3.05
N ASP A 5 -10.67 5.41 -3.01
CA ASP A 5 -10.86 6.14 -1.76
C ASP A 5 -11.69 5.34 -0.74
N GLU A 6 -12.64 4.50 -1.20
CA GLU A 6 -13.37 3.56 -0.34
C GLU A 6 -12.43 2.50 0.26
N HIS A 7 -11.55 1.91 -0.55
CA HIS A 7 -10.56 0.95 -0.07
C HIS A 7 -9.67 1.57 1.01
N ILE A 8 -9.20 2.79 0.78
CA ILE A 8 -8.34 3.54 1.71
C ILE A 8 -9.05 3.76 3.05
N ALA A 9 -10.31 4.20 3.02
CA ALA A 9 -11.08 4.44 4.24
C ALA A 9 -11.24 3.17 5.08
N LEU A 10 -11.59 2.05 4.43
CA LEU A 10 -11.73 0.75 5.10
C LEU A 10 -10.40 0.21 5.62
N LEU A 11 -9.31 0.36 4.86
CA LEU A 11 -7.98 -0.07 5.30
C LEU A 11 -7.46 0.78 6.47
N ASP A 12 -7.78 2.07 6.51
CA ASP A 12 -7.44 2.93 7.65
C ASP A 12 -8.28 2.58 8.89
N GLU A 13 -9.56 2.22 8.73
CA GLU A 13 -10.42 1.73 9.82
C GLU A 13 -9.86 0.42 10.44
N TYR A 14 -9.42 -0.51 9.60
CA TYR A 14 -8.90 -1.81 10.03
C TYR A 14 -7.38 -1.82 10.32
N MET A 15 -6.71 -0.68 10.25
CA MET A 15 -5.27 -0.52 10.52
C MET A 15 -4.80 -1.16 11.85
N PRO A 16 -5.55 -1.12 12.97
CA PRO A 16 -5.12 -1.78 14.21
C PRO A 16 -4.90 -3.29 14.08
N ILE A 17 -5.60 -3.95 13.15
CA ILE A 17 -5.43 -5.38 12.84
C ILE A 17 -4.04 -5.59 12.22
N TRP A 18 -3.67 -4.74 11.27
CA TRP A 18 -2.35 -4.79 10.64
C TRP A 18 -1.23 -4.52 11.65
N VAL A 19 -1.36 -3.49 12.47
CA VAL A 19 -0.35 -3.17 13.50
C VAL A 19 -0.14 -4.36 14.43
N ARG A 20 -1.22 -4.99 14.90
CA ARG A 20 -1.13 -6.18 15.75
C ARG A 20 -0.46 -7.35 15.02
N LEU A 21 -0.82 -7.60 13.77
CA LEU A 21 -0.21 -8.67 12.98
C LEU A 21 1.28 -8.42 12.74
N ARG A 22 1.67 -7.19 12.41
CA ARG A 22 3.06 -6.80 12.16
C ARG A 22 3.92 -6.94 13.42
N ASP A 23 3.41 -6.48 14.56
CA ASP A 23 4.20 -6.35 15.79
C ASP A 23 4.16 -7.63 16.65
N ALA A 24 3.02 -8.33 16.69
CA ALA A 24 2.82 -9.53 17.50
C ALA A 24 2.78 -10.84 16.70
N HIS A 25 2.91 -10.77 15.36
CA HIS A 25 2.84 -11.94 14.46
C HIS A 25 1.58 -12.81 14.65
N TYR A 26 0.49 -12.18 15.08
CA TYR A 26 -0.71 -12.87 15.50
C TYR A 26 -1.97 -12.23 14.92
N VAL A 27 -2.83 -13.10 14.35
CA VAL A 27 -4.19 -12.76 13.94
C VAL A 27 -5.15 -13.45 14.91
N ARG A 28 -5.89 -12.65 15.70
CA ARG A 28 -7.01 -13.17 16.50
C ARG A 28 -8.16 -13.53 15.55
N ASN A 29 -9.02 -14.49 15.94
CA ASN A 29 -10.29 -14.75 15.24
C ASN A 29 -10.97 -13.43 14.88
N MET A 30 -10.93 -13.08 13.60
CA MET A 30 -11.59 -11.90 13.06
C MET A 30 -13.04 -12.23 12.74
N GLU A 31 -13.87 -11.21 12.78
CA GLU A 31 -15.25 -11.33 12.33
C GLU A 31 -15.27 -11.63 10.82
N GLY A 32 -16.12 -12.58 10.40
CA GLY A 32 -16.19 -13.02 9.01
C GLY A 32 -16.42 -11.88 8.01
N ARG A 33 -17.22 -10.88 8.38
CA ARG A 33 -17.47 -9.69 7.55
C ARG A 33 -16.21 -8.85 7.29
N ILE A 34 -15.35 -8.70 8.30
CA ILE A 34 -14.09 -7.97 8.16
C ILE A 34 -13.17 -8.74 7.22
N LEU A 35 -13.11 -10.07 7.39
CA LEU A 35 -12.30 -10.92 6.53
C LEU A 35 -12.75 -10.86 5.06
N GLU A 36 -14.05 -10.99 4.80
CA GLU A 36 -14.65 -10.87 3.47
C GLU A 36 -14.35 -9.51 2.83
N THR A 37 -14.42 -8.43 3.63
CA THR A 37 -14.12 -7.08 3.17
C THR A 37 -12.64 -6.95 2.78
N LEU A 38 -11.71 -7.41 3.62
CA LEU A 38 -10.28 -7.37 3.32
C LEU A 38 -9.92 -8.25 2.12
N GLN A 39 -10.56 -9.42 1.98
CA GLN A 39 -10.39 -10.30 0.81
C GLN A 39 -10.90 -9.64 -0.47
N ARG A 40 -12.07 -8.97 -0.42
CA ARG A 40 -12.61 -8.20 -1.54
C ARG A 40 -11.62 -7.13 -2.00
N ILE A 41 -11.16 -6.30 -1.06
CA ILE A 41 -10.20 -5.23 -1.35
C ILE A 41 -8.91 -5.81 -1.93
N HIS A 42 -8.38 -6.90 -1.37
CA HIS A 42 -7.19 -7.56 -1.88
C HIS A 42 -7.37 -7.98 -3.35
N ASN A 43 -8.47 -8.67 -3.65
CA ASN A 43 -8.75 -9.16 -5.00
C ASN A 43 -8.92 -8.01 -6.01
N GLU A 44 -9.64 -6.94 -5.62
CA GLU A 44 -9.90 -5.78 -6.47
C GLU A 44 -8.64 -4.92 -6.70
N ALA A 45 -7.89 -4.61 -5.63
CA ALA A 45 -6.78 -3.66 -5.68
C ALA A 45 -5.49 -4.27 -6.25
N LEU A 46 -5.24 -5.56 -5.98
CA LEU A 46 -4.03 -6.25 -6.39
C LEU A 46 -4.22 -7.11 -7.65
N HIS A 47 -5.46 -7.31 -8.12
CA HIS A 47 -5.80 -8.24 -9.21
C HIS A 47 -5.28 -9.67 -8.99
N VAL A 48 -5.02 -10.05 -7.74
CA VAL A 48 -4.61 -11.39 -7.33
C VAL A 48 -5.76 -12.01 -6.57
N HIS A 49 -6.31 -13.10 -7.10
CA HIS A 49 -7.40 -13.78 -6.44
C HIS A 49 -6.90 -14.68 -5.32
N PHE A 50 -7.28 -14.33 -4.09
CA PHE A 50 -7.08 -15.17 -2.91
C PHE A 50 -8.36 -15.98 -2.67
N TYR A 51 -8.35 -17.29 -2.91
CA TYR A 51 -9.55 -18.13 -2.81
C TYR A 51 -9.65 -18.97 -1.53
N ASN A 52 -8.53 -19.22 -0.83
CA ASN A 52 -8.47 -20.19 0.27
C ASN A 52 -8.03 -19.56 1.60
N LEU A 53 -8.94 -18.85 2.28
CA LEU A 53 -8.75 -18.34 3.64
C LEU A 53 -9.18 -19.37 4.71
N TRP A 54 -8.82 -20.63 4.49
CA TRP A 54 -9.15 -21.75 5.39
C TRP A 54 -8.27 -21.83 6.65
N CYS A 55 -7.20 -21.04 6.73
CA CYS A 55 -6.19 -21.17 7.78
C CYS A 55 -5.71 -19.81 8.30
N ASN A 56 -5.39 -19.73 9.60
CA ASN A 56 -4.96 -18.47 10.24
C ASN A 56 -3.69 -17.89 9.59
N SER A 57 -2.75 -18.74 9.15
CA SER A 57 -1.56 -18.30 8.42
C SER A 57 -1.89 -17.79 7.01
N CYS A 58 -2.88 -18.37 6.34
CA CYS A 58 -3.36 -17.93 5.03
C CYS A 58 -3.98 -16.52 5.13
N VAL A 59 -4.77 -16.30 6.18
CA VAL A 59 -5.37 -15.00 6.49
C VAL A 59 -4.30 -13.97 6.84
N ALA A 60 -3.34 -14.33 7.69
CA ALA A 60 -2.21 -13.48 8.02
C ALA A 60 -1.41 -13.05 6.79
N GLU A 61 -1.12 -13.98 5.89
CA GLU A 61 -0.37 -13.69 4.67
C GLU A 61 -1.14 -12.76 3.74
N MET A 62 -2.44 -12.99 3.53
CA MET A 62 -3.29 -12.10 2.74
C MET A 62 -3.29 -10.67 3.30
N ILE A 63 -3.45 -10.52 4.62
CA ILE A 63 -3.43 -9.21 5.28
C ILE A 63 -2.05 -8.56 5.13
N ARG A 64 -0.97 -9.33 5.31
CA ARG A 64 0.39 -8.83 5.16
C ARG A 64 0.64 -8.29 3.75
N ILE A 65 0.30 -9.06 2.73
CA ILE A 65 0.43 -8.65 1.33
C ILE A 65 -0.39 -7.37 1.09
N LEU A 66 -1.64 -7.34 1.53
CA LEU A 66 -2.54 -6.20 1.37
C LEU A 66 -1.97 -4.91 1.98
N TYR A 67 -1.56 -4.96 3.24
CA TYR A 67 -1.11 -3.76 3.96
C TYR A 67 0.30 -3.31 3.56
N VAL A 68 1.21 -4.22 3.21
CA VAL A 68 2.52 -3.83 2.66
C VAL A 68 2.35 -3.05 1.36
N ASN A 69 1.48 -3.54 0.48
CA ASN A 69 1.14 -2.85 -0.77
C ASN A 69 0.45 -1.50 -0.50
N TYR A 70 -0.45 -1.46 0.49
CA TYR A 70 -1.12 -0.23 0.89
C TYR A 70 -0.14 0.83 1.44
N GLU A 71 0.81 0.45 2.29
CA GLU A 71 1.85 1.35 2.82
C GLU A 71 2.74 1.89 1.70
N GLN A 72 3.15 1.03 0.75
CA GLN A 72 3.91 1.46 -0.43
C GLN A 72 3.12 2.48 -1.28
N PHE A 73 1.82 2.24 -1.47
CA PHE A 73 0.94 3.17 -2.17
C PHE A 73 0.85 4.52 -1.44
N LYS A 74 0.65 4.53 -0.11
CA LYS A 74 0.65 5.76 0.68
C LYS A 74 1.97 6.51 0.58
N ALA A 75 3.10 5.80 0.64
CA ALA A 75 4.43 6.41 0.51
C ALA A 75 4.60 7.12 -0.84
N VAL A 76 4.21 6.47 -1.96
CA VAL A 76 4.29 7.07 -3.30
C VAL A 76 3.34 8.28 -3.44
N ARG A 77 2.11 8.16 -2.94
CA ARG A 77 1.12 9.25 -2.97
C ARG A 77 1.58 10.48 -2.18
N ASN A 78 2.19 10.28 -1.01
CA ASN A 78 2.73 11.37 -0.18
C ASN A 78 3.96 12.02 -0.84
N VAL A 79 4.82 11.26 -1.53
CA VAL A 79 5.96 11.80 -2.29
C VAL A 79 5.49 12.65 -3.47
N GLN A 80 4.39 12.27 -4.14
CA GLN A 80 3.82 13.08 -5.24
C GLN A 80 3.23 14.42 -4.79
N GLN A 81 2.80 14.54 -3.52
CA GLN A 81 2.33 15.82 -2.96
C GLN A 81 3.47 16.71 -2.46
N ALA A 82 4.68 16.17 -2.30
CA ALA A 82 5.86 16.88 -1.82
C ALA A 82 6.81 17.30 -2.95
N LYS A 83 6.30 17.72 -4.12
CA LYS A 83 7.14 18.30 -5.17
C LYS A 83 7.24 19.82 -4.98
N PRO A 84 8.32 20.38 -4.40
CA PRO A 84 8.64 21.77 -4.65
C PRO A 84 9.08 21.86 -6.11
N GLU A 85 8.36 22.69 -6.84
CA GLU A 85 8.73 23.27 -8.11
C GLU A 85 10.10 23.95 -7.96
N GLN A 86 11.18 23.28 -8.37
CA GLN A 86 12.46 23.96 -8.64
C GLN A 86 12.56 24.25 -10.12
N THR A 87 12.07 25.44 -10.43
CA THR A 87 12.29 26.24 -11.63
C THR A 87 13.75 26.67 -11.73
N GLY A 88 14.36 26.47 -12.91
CA GLY A 88 15.60 27.15 -13.36
C GLY A 88 16.91 26.52 -12.83
N SER A 89 17.97 26.35 -13.62
CA SER A 89 18.34 27.05 -14.85
C SER A 89 19.23 26.17 -15.73
N ASP A 90 18.91 26.19 -17.02
CA ASP A 90 19.88 26.16 -18.12
C ASP A 90 21.23 26.77 -17.71
N LYS A 91 22.28 25.95 -17.66
CA LYS A 91 23.62 26.42 -18.01
C LYS A 91 24.12 25.59 -19.18
N ARG A 92 23.86 26.15 -20.36
CA ARG A 92 24.47 25.79 -21.63
C ARG A 92 25.98 25.66 -21.48
N ASN A 93 26.44 24.52 -21.97
CA ASN A 93 27.76 24.25 -22.52
C ASN A 93 28.35 25.49 -23.24
N SER A 94 29.40 26.08 -22.69
CA SER A 94 30.27 26.99 -23.45
C SER A 94 31.61 26.32 -23.67
N ARG A 95 31.69 25.67 -24.83
CA ARG A 95 32.89 25.16 -25.46
C ARG A 95 33.64 26.35 -26.06
N ASN A 96 34.79 26.74 -25.51
CA ASN A 96 35.74 27.67 -26.14
C ASN A 96 37.16 27.20 -25.79
N LYS A 97 37.88 26.43 -26.64
CA LYS A 97 38.68 26.84 -27.81
C LYS A 97 39.64 28.02 -27.56
N ASN A 98 40.93 27.66 -27.51
CA ASN A 98 42.15 28.38 -27.91
C ASN A 98 42.47 29.76 -27.31
N ALA A 99 43.60 29.83 -26.58
CA ALA A 99 44.77 30.65 -26.91
C ALA A 99 45.98 30.12 -26.13
#